data_AF-A0A5Q0H818-F1
#
_entry.id   AF-A0A5Q0H818-F1
#
_cell.length_a   1.000
_cell.length_b   1.000
_cell.length_c   1.000
_cell.angle_alpha   90.00
_cell.angle_beta   90.00
_cell.angle_gamma   90.00
#
_symmetry.space_group_name_H-M   'P 1'
#
loop_
_entity.id
_entity.type
_entity.pdbx_description
1 polymer ?
#
loop_
_entity_poly.entity_id
_entity_poly.type
_entity_poly.pdbx_seq_one_letter_code
_entity_poly.pdbx_strand_id
1 'polypeptide(L)'
;MNTELVARTGLLPELPAQTAPVATRAAHPADVLEAAVERVLTAVRPSNLADPQSGTHHAEESLRDALRRTEAGANPALGQAVACAEAAAEHLRYAELQEARLLLVAARGQLVRSHTGRS
;
A
#
# COMPACT_ATOMS: atom_id res chain seq x y z
N MET A 1 32.09 -31.82 -53.53
CA MET A 1 32.23 -30.83 -52.45
C MET A 1 31.37 -31.33 -51.31
N ASN A 2 31.99 -32.05 -50.37
CA ASN A 2 31.37 -32.67 -49.20
C ASN A 2 31.37 -31.65 -48.05
N THR A 3 30.27 -31.53 -47.31
CA THR A 3 30.26 -30.90 -46.00
C THR A 3 29.54 -31.81 -45.01
N GLU A 4 30.33 -32.66 -44.36
CA GLU A 4 30.00 -33.34 -43.10
C GLU A 4 30.40 -32.48 -41.89
N LEU A 5 29.76 -32.77 -40.76
CA LEU A 5 30.09 -32.40 -39.37
C LEU A 5 29.89 -30.92 -39.00
N VAL A 6 29.13 -30.56 -37.96
CA VAL A 6 29.28 -31.00 -36.56
C VAL A 6 27.93 -30.95 -35.83
N ALA A 7 27.55 -32.07 -35.21
CA ALA A 7 26.59 -32.09 -34.11
C ALA A 7 27.26 -31.54 -32.84
N ARG A 8 26.69 -30.50 -32.23
CA ARG A 8 26.99 -30.11 -30.85
C ARG A 8 25.69 -30.03 -30.07
N THR A 9 25.43 -31.12 -29.37
CA THR A 9 24.52 -31.25 -28.24
C THR A 9 24.80 -30.11 -27.25
N GLY A 10 23.84 -29.21 -27.11
CA GLY A 10 23.81 -28.19 -26.07
C GLY A 10 22.42 -28.20 -25.47
N LEU A 11 22.22 -29.06 -24.48
CA LEU A 11 21.09 -29.03 -23.56
C LEU A 11 20.97 -27.60 -22.98
N LEU A 12 19.94 -26.86 -23.39
CA LEU A 12 19.43 -25.78 -22.56
C LEU A 12 18.24 -26.33 -21.78
N PRO A 13 18.31 -26.33 -20.44
CA PRO A 13 17.30 -26.93 -19.60
C PRO A 13 15.98 -26.19 -19.80
N GLU A 14 14.92 -26.98 -19.89
CA GLU A 14 13.54 -26.52 -19.72
C GLU A 14 13.49 -25.66 -18.45
N LEU A 15 13.38 -24.35 -18.63
CA LEU A 15 12.99 -23.46 -17.57
C LEU A 15 11.57 -23.89 -17.20
N PRO A 16 11.33 -24.47 -16.01
CA PRO A 16 9.97 -24.66 -15.58
C PRO A 16 9.36 -23.26 -15.55
N ALA A 17 8.21 -23.12 -16.19
CA ALA A 17 7.29 -22.05 -15.91
C ALA A 17 7.08 -22.05 -14.40
N GLN A 18 7.83 -21.19 -13.72
CA GLN A 18 7.61 -20.81 -12.35
C GLN A 18 6.36 -19.92 -12.37
N THR A 19 5.21 -20.52 -12.66
CA THR A 19 4.01 -20.22 -11.89
C THR A 19 4.34 -20.60 -10.46
N ALA A 20 5.14 -19.75 -9.80
CA ALA A 20 5.08 -19.63 -8.38
C ALA A 20 3.59 -19.47 -8.08
N PRO A 21 3.00 -20.30 -7.20
CA PRO A 21 1.68 -19.97 -6.72
C PRO A 21 1.80 -18.52 -6.25
N VAL A 22 0.92 -17.64 -6.72
CA VAL A 22 0.60 -16.41 -5.99
C VAL A 22 0.10 -16.94 -4.66
N ALA A 23 1.06 -17.21 -3.76
CA ALA A 23 0.79 -17.37 -2.37
C ALA A 23 0.07 -16.08 -2.06
N THR A 24 -1.23 -16.20 -1.80
CA THR A 24 -1.99 -15.27 -1.01
C THR A 24 -1.21 -15.11 0.29
N ARG A 25 -0.12 -14.33 0.23
CA ARG A 25 0.55 -13.75 1.37
C ARG A 25 -0.57 -12.98 2.00
N ALA A 26 -1.14 -13.53 3.08
CA ALA A 26 -2.19 -12.85 3.82
C ALA A 26 -1.71 -11.41 3.98
N ALA A 27 -2.43 -10.47 3.36
CA ALA A 27 -1.97 -9.09 3.23
C ALA A 27 -1.59 -8.64 4.63
N HIS A 28 -0.34 -8.23 4.84
CA HIS A 28 0.09 -7.84 6.17
C HIS A 28 -0.81 -6.67 6.58
N PRO A 29 -1.24 -6.56 7.85
CA PRO A 29 -2.10 -5.44 8.28
C PRO A 29 -1.60 -4.05 7.85
N ALA A 30 -0.29 -3.85 7.78
CA ALA A 30 0.36 -2.63 7.26
C ALA A 30 0.09 -2.39 5.76
N ASP A 31 0.05 -3.44 4.93
CA ASP A 31 -0.21 -3.34 3.49
C ASP A 31 -1.65 -2.86 3.22
N VAL A 32 -2.61 -3.29 4.05
CA VAL A 32 -4.01 -2.85 3.98
C VAL A 32 -4.14 -1.37 4.31
N LEU A 33 -3.46 -0.91 5.37
CA LEU A 33 -3.45 0.50 5.75
C LEU A 33 -2.75 1.35 4.70
N GLU A 34 -1.62 0.89 4.15
CA GLU A 34 -0.87 1.59 3.11
C GLU A 34 -1.70 1.81 1.85
N ALA A 35 -2.34 0.75 1.33
CA ALA A 35 -3.22 0.88 0.18
C ALA A 35 -4.39 1.86 0.44
N ALA A 36 -4.93 1.89 1.66
CA ALA A 36 -5.98 2.83 2.01
C ALA A 36 -5.46 4.27 2.07
N VAL A 37 -4.32 4.52 2.71
CA VAL A 37 -3.67 5.84 2.80
C VAL A 37 -3.38 6.39 1.40
N GLU A 38 -2.88 5.57 0.48
CA GLU A 38 -2.60 6.00 -0.90
C GLU A 38 -3.87 6.35 -1.70
N ARG A 39 -4.93 5.53 -1.55
CA ARG A 39 -6.23 5.82 -2.16
C ARG A 39 -6.80 7.13 -1.62
N VAL A 40 -6.78 7.33 -0.31
CA VAL A 40 -7.30 8.53 0.33
C VAL A 40 -6.51 9.76 -0.09
N LEU A 41 -5.16 9.71 -0.09
CA LEU A 41 -4.29 10.78 -0.58
C LEU A 41 -4.61 11.20 -2.02
N THR A 42 -5.07 10.26 -2.84
CA THR A 42 -5.48 10.51 -4.21
C THR A 42 -6.88 11.13 -4.27
N ALA A 43 -7.82 10.62 -3.47
CA ALA A 43 -9.20 11.12 -3.42
C ALA A 43 -9.28 12.58 -2.92
N VAL A 44 -8.47 12.95 -1.94
CA VAL A 44 -8.51 14.28 -1.30
C VAL A 44 -7.67 15.34 -2.01
N ARG A 45 -7.19 15.06 -3.24
CA ARG A 45 -6.49 16.07 -4.03
C ARG A 45 -7.46 17.16 -4.44
N PRO A 46 -7.09 18.46 -4.37
CA PRO A 46 -7.96 19.55 -4.77
C PRO A 46 -8.56 19.41 -6.18
N SER A 47 -7.79 18.84 -7.12
CA SER A 47 -8.23 18.59 -8.50
C SER A 47 -9.29 17.51 -8.66
N ASN A 48 -9.48 16.66 -7.66
CA ASN A 48 -10.31 15.45 -7.74
C ASN A 48 -11.65 15.61 -7.02
N LEU A 49 -11.87 16.74 -6.33
CA LEU A 49 -13.07 17.00 -5.56
C LEU A 49 -14.11 17.74 -6.41
N ALA A 50 -14.95 16.99 -7.12
CA ALA A 50 -16.14 17.54 -7.77
C ALA A 50 -17.23 17.91 -6.72
N ASP A 51 -17.36 17.08 -5.68
CA ASP A 51 -18.11 17.35 -4.46
C ASP A 51 -17.19 17.08 -3.25
N PRO A 52 -16.67 18.14 -2.61
CA PRO A 52 -15.75 18.00 -1.48
C PRO A 52 -16.33 17.21 -0.30
N GLN A 53 -17.63 17.35 0.01
CA GLN A 53 -18.22 16.77 1.22
C GLN A 53 -18.48 15.26 1.05
N SER A 54 -19.06 14.85 -0.08
CA SER A 54 -19.24 13.42 -0.37
C SER A 54 -17.89 12.72 -0.53
N GLY A 55 -16.92 13.38 -1.20
CA GLY A 55 -15.56 12.86 -1.36
C GLY A 55 -14.81 12.67 -0.05
N THR A 56 -14.91 13.62 0.89
CA THR A 56 -14.28 13.50 2.22
C THR A 56 -14.90 12.41 3.06
N HIS A 57 -16.24 12.26 3.03
CA HIS A 57 -16.92 11.23 3.79
C HIS A 57 -16.52 9.82 3.34
N HIS A 58 -16.52 9.55 2.03
CA HIS A 58 -16.08 8.25 1.52
C HIS A 58 -14.61 7.97 1.80
N ALA A 59 -13.76 9.00 1.74
CA ALA A 59 -12.36 8.90 2.10
C ALA A 59 -12.18 8.56 3.60
N GLU A 60 -12.93 9.22 4.49
CA GLU A 60 -12.97 8.95 5.92
C GLU A 60 -13.40 7.51 6.22
N GLU A 61 -14.52 7.06 5.63
CA GLU A 61 -15.06 5.71 5.81
C GLU A 61 -14.04 4.65 5.38
N SER A 62 -13.46 4.81 4.18
CA SER A 62 -12.45 3.88 3.66
C SER A 62 -11.20 3.83 4.56
N LEU A 63 -10.80 4.96 5.16
CA LEU A 63 -9.65 5.02 6.06
C LEU A 63 -9.95 4.31 7.38
N ARG A 64 -11.14 4.57 7.97
CA ARG A 64 -11.59 3.90 9.19
C ARG A 64 -11.74 2.39 9.02
N ASP A 65 -12.23 1.93 7.87
CA ASP A 65 -12.29 0.50 7.54
C ASP A 65 -10.91 -0.17 7.48
N ALA A 66 -9.89 0.53 7.01
CA ALA A 66 -8.53 0.03 7.01
C ALA A 66 -7.93 0.01 8.42
N LEU A 67 -8.15 1.07 9.20
CA LEU A 67 -7.70 1.17 10.59
C LEU A 67 -8.27 0.03 11.46
N ARG A 68 -9.57 -0.28 11.33
CA ARG A 68 -10.21 -1.41 12.03
C ARG A 68 -9.56 -2.77 11.75
N ARG A 69 -8.92 -2.92 10.60
CA ARG A 69 -8.24 -4.16 10.17
C ARG A 69 -6.74 -4.14 10.45
N THR A 70 -6.22 -3.03 11.00
CA THR A 70 -4.79 -2.85 11.24
C THR A 70 -4.47 -3.08 12.70
N GLU A 71 -3.77 -4.16 13.00
CA GLU A 71 -3.19 -4.39 14.31
C GLU A 71 -1.77 -3.84 14.34
N ALA A 72 -1.54 -2.78 15.13
CA ALA A 72 -0.22 -2.13 15.21
C ALA A 72 0.86 -3.05 15.81
N GLY A 73 0.47 -4.00 16.66
CA GLY A 73 1.36 -4.92 17.34
C GLY A 73 2.48 -4.20 18.10
N ALA A 74 3.67 -4.81 18.15
CA ALA A 74 4.86 -4.23 18.80
C ALA A 74 5.68 -3.32 17.88
N ASN A 75 5.25 -3.05 16.64
CA ASN A 75 6.03 -2.25 15.70
C ASN A 75 5.77 -0.74 15.94
N PRO A 76 6.75 0.02 16.46
CA PRO A 76 6.54 1.42 16.82
C PRO A 76 6.26 2.31 15.61
N ALA A 77 6.84 2.01 14.45
CA ALA A 77 6.57 2.75 13.22
C ALA A 77 5.14 2.51 12.73
N LEU A 78 4.65 1.27 12.82
CA LEU A 78 3.25 0.97 12.50
C LEU A 78 2.30 1.66 13.48
N GLY A 79 2.62 1.69 14.78
CA GLY A 79 1.85 2.44 15.77
C GLY A 79 1.76 3.94 15.46
N GLN A 80 2.87 4.56 15.03
CA GLN A 80 2.87 5.96 14.59
C GLN A 80 2.06 6.16 13.31
N ALA A 81 2.14 5.22 12.35
CA ALA A 81 1.32 5.28 11.13
C ALA A 81 -0.17 5.24 11.45
N VAL A 82 -0.59 4.33 12.34
CA VAL A 82 -1.98 4.21 12.81
C VAL A 82 -2.44 5.51 13.47
N ALA A 83 -1.66 6.06 14.41
CA ALA A 83 -2.01 7.31 15.08
C ALA A 83 -2.17 8.49 14.10
N CYS A 84 -1.26 8.63 13.12
CA CYS A 84 -1.38 9.65 12.08
C CYS A 84 -2.62 9.43 11.21
N ALA A 85 -2.93 8.19 10.84
CA ALA A 85 -4.10 7.86 10.03
C ALA A 85 -5.42 8.06 10.79
N GLU A 86 -5.47 7.78 12.10
CA GLU A 86 -6.62 8.09 12.97
C GLU A 86 -6.86 9.60 13.05
N ALA A 87 -5.81 10.38 13.30
CA ALA A 87 -5.90 11.83 13.31
C ALA A 87 -6.36 12.37 11.95
N ALA A 88 -5.83 11.85 10.85
CA ALA A 88 -6.27 12.22 9.50
C ALA A 88 -7.76 11.92 9.28
N ALA A 89 -8.27 10.78 9.76
CA ALA A 89 -9.68 10.43 9.66
C ALA A 89 -10.58 11.45 10.39
N GLU A 90 -10.14 11.97 11.54
CA GLU A 90 -10.88 13.02 12.24
C GLU A 90 -10.88 14.35 11.47
N HIS A 91 -9.76 14.75 10.86
CA HIS A 91 -9.73 15.95 10.01
C HIS A 91 -10.59 15.80 8.74
N LEU A 92 -10.67 14.60 8.14
CA LEU A 92 -11.56 14.33 7.01
C LEU A 92 -13.04 14.53 7.38
N ARG A 93 -13.43 14.16 8.60
CA ARG A 93 -14.78 14.35 9.12
C ARG A 93 -15.23 15.81 9.12
N TYR A 94 -14.30 16.75 9.34
CA TYR A 94 -14.56 18.19 9.32
C TYR A 94 -14.15 18.87 8.02
N ALA A 95 -13.81 18.10 6.97
CA ALA A 95 -13.30 18.60 5.69
C ALA A 95 -12.04 19.49 5.80
N GLU A 96 -11.22 19.26 6.83
CA GLU A 96 -9.93 19.92 7.06
C GLU A 96 -8.85 19.24 6.19
N LEU A 97 -8.96 19.48 4.88
CA LEU A 97 -8.23 18.73 3.85
C LEU A 97 -6.71 18.91 3.88
N GLN A 98 -6.21 20.06 4.33
CA GLN A 98 -4.77 20.31 4.38
C GLN A 98 -4.13 19.51 5.51
N GLU A 99 -4.75 19.56 6.69
CA GLU A 99 -4.38 18.87 7.90
C GLU A 99 -4.44 17.35 7.68
N ALA A 100 -5.56 16.86 7.12
CA ALA A 100 -5.72 15.46 6.76
C ALA A 100 -4.60 14.98 5.81
N ARG A 101 -4.27 15.75 4.77
CA ARG A 101 -3.20 15.40 3.82
C ARG A 101 -1.83 15.36 4.48
N LEU A 102 -1.51 16.32 5.34
CA LEU A 102 -0.24 16.35 6.06
C LEU A 102 -0.05 15.09 6.91
N LEU A 103 -1.10 14.70 7.65
CA LEU A 103 -1.09 13.51 8.48
C LEU A 103 -1.04 12.21 7.67
N LEU A 104 -1.73 12.14 6.53
CA LEU A 104 -1.65 10.99 5.62
C LEU A 104 -0.26 10.82 5.00
N VAL A 105 0.41 11.91 4.65
CA VAL A 105 1.81 11.87 4.17
C VAL A 105 2.73 11.37 5.28
N ALA A 106 2.54 11.83 6.52
CA ALA A 106 3.27 11.34 7.67
C ALA A 106 3.03 9.84 7.92
N ALA A 107 1.76 9.39 7.87
CA ALA A 107 1.39 7.99 8.00
C ALA A 107 2.08 7.12 6.94
N ARG A 108 2.07 7.54 5.67
CA ARG A 108 2.77 6.84 4.59
C ARG A 108 4.27 6.71 4.86
N GLY A 109 4.92 7.78 5.35
CA GLY A 109 6.33 7.74 5.71
C GLY A 109 6.64 6.70 6.81
N GLN A 110 5.73 6.55 7.78
CA GLN A 110 5.86 5.56 8.85
C GLN A 110 5.56 4.14 8.40
N LEU A 111 4.61 3.94 7.48
CA LEU A 111 4.34 2.64 6.86
C LEU A 111 5.56 2.10 6.12
N VAL A 112 6.22 2.93 5.31
CA VAL A 112 7.48 2.55 4.63
C VAL A 112 8.55 2.13 5.64
N ARG A 113 8.70 2.88 6.74
CA ARG A 113 9.65 2.53 7.81
C ARG A 113 9.28 1.21 8.50
N SER A 114 7.99 0.96 8.70
CA SER A 114 7.50 -0.27 9.34
C SER A 114 7.88 -1.53 8.54
N HIS A 115 8.01 -1.41 7.21
CA HIS A 115 8.50 -2.48 6.34
C HIS A 115 10.01 -2.67 6.43
N THR A 116 10.79 -1.59 6.54
CA THR A 116 12.25 -1.67 6.68
C THR A 116 12.71 -2.28 8.01
N GLY A 117 11.94 -2.14 9.08
CA GLY A 117 12.21 -2.79 10.37
C GLY A 117 11.87 -4.29 10.41
N ARG A 118 11.35 -4.86 9.31
CA ARG A 118 10.99 -6.28 9.19
C ARG A 118 12.13 -7.14 8.59
N SER A 119 13.21 -6.53 8.11
CA SER A 119 14.36 -7.23 7.50
C SER A 119 15.30 -7.83 8.52
#